data_AF-A0A0W0YA19-F1
#
_entry.id   AF-A0A0W0YA19-F1
#
_cell.length_a   1.000
_cell.length_b   1.000
_cell.length_c   1.000
_cell.angle_alpha   90.00
_cell.angle_beta   90.00
_cell.angle_gamma   90.00
#
_symmetry.space_group_name_H-M   'P 1'
#
loop_
_entity.id
_entity.type
_entity.pdbx_description
1 polymer ?
#
loop_
_entity_poly.entity_id
_entity_poly.type
_entity_poly.pdbx_seq_one_letter_code
_entity_poly.pdbx_strand_id
1 'polypeptide(L)'
;MNKIIILKDNTLAQANELTALLKNNMDVEIIEFQDSMVNSLEKITQKNKTVLIALGNQCELGWTLSNKVNAFKAIILIYPQVLSDYLTMRHQHPCMIIHSPENSFITPQQLTAISRPRPDIAQFISSSHNFLEYQQEIFAFIKQYLQNPKEAHLTRIIRNTEIMKMLPAPNPGAIRILEESKITVGIVIPDKNPPFEHINPGYKNEIHFVVSGTAQFQHGSTNEKVIVNPGDFVYVKAFEKHEWTEWSEDFKLIFMQWEIE
;
A
#
# COMPACT_ATOMS: atom_id res chain seq x y z
N MET A 1 -14.64 -21.05 -11.43
CA MET A 1 -14.83 -20.34 -10.15
C MET A 1 -13.47 -20.14 -9.51
N ASN A 2 -13.17 -18.94 -9.03
CA ASN A 2 -11.93 -18.67 -8.30
C ASN A 2 -12.01 -19.35 -6.93
N LYS A 3 -10.88 -19.88 -6.42
CA LYS A 3 -10.85 -20.50 -5.09
C LYS A 3 -9.80 -19.87 -4.19
N ILE A 4 -10.11 -19.87 -2.90
CA ILE A 4 -9.19 -19.50 -1.82
C ILE A 4 -9.01 -20.73 -0.94
N ILE A 5 -7.76 -21.05 -0.63
CA ILE A 5 -7.42 -22.10 0.32
C ILE A 5 -6.97 -21.43 1.61
N ILE A 6 -7.56 -21.82 2.73
CA ILE A 6 -7.22 -21.29 4.05
C ILE A 6 -6.66 -22.43 4.91
N LEU A 7 -5.39 -22.34 5.29
CA LEU A 7 -4.78 -23.15 6.33
C LEU A 7 -5.06 -22.47 7.66
N LYS A 8 -6.06 -22.99 8.38
CA LYS A 8 -6.56 -22.35 9.59
C LYS A 8 -5.75 -22.75 10.80
N ASP A 9 -5.46 -21.76 11.62
CA ASP A 9 -5.05 -21.96 13.00
C ASP A 9 -6.21 -21.55 13.91
N ASN A 10 -6.86 -22.54 14.52
CA ASN A 10 -8.02 -22.31 15.39
C ASN A 10 -7.63 -21.61 16.71
N THR A 11 -6.33 -21.47 17.01
CA THR A 11 -5.87 -20.64 18.14
C THR A 11 -6.00 -19.14 17.86
N LEU A 12 -6.14 -18.74 16.60
CA LEU A 12 -6.40 -17.36 16.21
C LEU A 12 -7.90 -17.08 16.18
N ALA A 13 -8.37 -16.31 17.16
CA ALA A 13 -9.79 -15.99 17.34
C ALA A 13 -10.44 -15.41 16.07
N GLN A 14 -9.71 -14.59 15.33
CA GLN A 14 -10.19 -13.91 14.12
C GLN A 14 -10.21 -14.79 12.85
N ALA A 15 -9.71 -16.04 12.90
CA ALA A 15 -9.66 -16.92 11.74
C ALA A 15 -11.05 -17.22 11.14
N ASN A 16 -12.04 -17.41 12.00
CA ASN A 16 -13.43 -17.65 11.59
C ASN A 16 -14.06 -16.38 11.02
N GLU A 17 -13.77 -15.23 11.61
CA GLU A 17 -14.27 -13.93 11.16
C GLU A 17 -13.73 -13.58 9.77
N LEU A 18 -12.42 -13.74 9.52
CA LEU A 18 -11.83 -13.58 8.18
C LEU A 18 -12.53 -14.47 7.14
N THR A 19 -12.77 -15.74 7.49
CA THR A 19 -13.44 -16.69 6.60
C THR A 19 -14.86 -16.24 6.26
N ALA A 20 -15.62 -15.77 7.27
CA ALA A 20 -16.98 -15.26 7.06
C ALA A 20 -16.98 -13.98 6.21
N LEU A 21 -16.05 -13.05 6.47
CA LEU A 21 -15.87 -11.83 5.70
C LEU A 21 -15.57 -12.14 4.23
N LEU A 22 -14.68 -13.08 3.95
CA LEU A 22 -14.36 -13.50 2.58
C LEU A 22 -15.58 -14.11 1.87
N LYS A 23 -16.34 -15.00 2.52
CA LYS A 23 -17.56 -15.61 1.94
C LYS A 23 -18.63 -14.57 1.64
N ASN A 24 -18.76 -13.54 2.47
CA ASN A 24 -19.79 -12.53 2.33
C ASN A 24 -19.44 -11.45 1.29
N ASN A 25 -18.15 -11.19 1.06
CA ASN A 25 -17.69 -10.07 0.22
C ASN A 25 -17.08 -10.49 -1.11
N MET A 26 -16.87 -11.79 -1.35
CA MET A 26 -16.21 -12.28 -2.56
C MET A 26 -16.95 -13.49 -3.13
N ASP A 27 -17.16 -13.51 -4.45
CA ASP A 27 -17.68 -14.66 -5.18
C ASP A 27 -16.55 -15.67 -5.44
N VAL A 28 -16.18 -16.40 -4.38
CA VAL A 28 -15.07 -17.36 -4.36
C VAL A 28 -15.45 -18.63 -3.60
N GLU A 29 -14.93 -19.76 -4.04
CA GLU A 29 -15.03 -21.01 -3.30
C GLU A 29 -13.93 -21.02 -2.23
N ILE A 30 -14.30 -21.17 -0.96
CA ILE A 30 -13.33 -21.28 0.14
C ILE A 30 -13.16 -22.73 0.54
N ILE A 31 -11.92 -23.21 0.53
CA ILE A 31 -11.53 -24.55 0.99
C ILE A 31 -10.69 -24.38 2.26
N GLU A 32 -11.22 -24.87 3.39
CA GLU A 32 -10.58 -24.75 4.71
C GLU A 32 -9.84 -26.06 5.06
N PHE A 33 -8.61 -25.94 5.56
CA PHE A 33 -7.82 -27.05 6.10
C PHE A 33 -7.43 -26.76 7.53
N GLN A 34 -7.52 -27.79 8.37
CA GLN A 34 -7.25 -27.70 9.81
C GLN A 34 -6.07 -28.58 10.26
N ASP A 35 -5.65 -29.56 9.45
CA ASP A 35 -4.57 -30.50 9.78
C ASP A 35 -3.68 -30.82 8.56
N SER A 36 -2.43 -31.20 8.84
CA SER A 36 -1.26 -31.36 7.95
C SER A 36 -1.36 -32.45 6.86
N MET A 37 -2.47 -32.53 6.13
CA MET A 37 -2.61 -33.38 4.95
C MET A 37 -1.96 -32.74 3.71
N VAL A 38 -0.65 -32.49 3.79
CA VAL A 38 0.17 -31.79 2.76
C VAL A 38 -0.04 -32.39 1.36
N ASN A 39 -0.09 -33.71 1.25
CA ASN A 39 -0.23 -34.44 -0.03
C ASN A 39 -1.59 -34.22 -0.72
N SER A 40 -2.65 -34.03 0.06
CA SER A 40 -3.98 -33.72 -0.48
C SER A 40 -4.04 -32.26 -0.94
N LEU A 41 -3.34 -31.37 -0.23
CA LEU A 41 -3.28 -29.95 -0.54
C LEU A 41 -2.53 -29.68 -1.85
N GLU A 42 -1.38 -30.31 -2.06
CA GLU A 42 -0.62 -30.20 -3.33
C GLU A 42 -1.46 -30.64 -4.54
N LYS A 43 -2.23 -31.72 -4.42
CA LYS A 43 -3.11 -32.20 -5.52
C LYS A 43 -4.29 -31.26 -5.80
N ILE A 44 -4.87 -30.66 -4.75
CA ILE A 44 -6.00 -29.73 -4.88
C ILE A 44 -5.54 -28.40 -5.49
N THR A 45 -4.36 -27.95 -5.11
CA THR A 45 -3.77 -26.66 -5.54
C THR A 45 -3.25 -26.72 -6.97
N GLN A 46 -2.62 -27.82 -7.41
CA GLN A 46 -2.15 -27.97 -8.80
C GLN A 46 -3.26 -27.85 -9.86
N LYS A 47 -4.52 -28.15 -9.50
CA LYS A 47 -5.65 -28.15 -10.42
C LYS A 47 -6.38 -26.81 -10.53
N ASN A 48 -6.06 -25.85 -9.66
CA ASN A 48 -6.84 -24.62 -9.53
C ASN A 48 -5.91 -23.42 -9.37
N LYS A 49 -6.16 -22.34 -10.09
CA LYS A 49 -5.47 -21.06 -9.82
C LYS A 49 -6.05 -20.46 -8.54
N THR A 50 -5.31 -20.49 -7.44
CA THR A 50 -5.82 -20.18 -6.09
C THR A 50 -4.97 -19.16 -5.35
N VAL A 51 -5.59 -18.45 -4.40
CA VAL A 51 -4.87 -17.74 -3.35
C VAL A 51 -4.78 -18.65 -2.13
N LEU A 52 -3.59 -18.71 -1.52
CA LEU A 52 -3.35 -19.40 -0.24
C LEU A 52 -3.33 -18.38 0.89
N ILE A 53 -4.09 -18.65 1.95
CA ILE A 53 -4.02 -17.91 3.22
C ILE A 53 -3.59 -18.90 4.29
N ALA A 54 -2.49 -18.63 4.98
CA ALA A 54 -2.06 -19.42 6.11
C ALA A 54 -2.03 -18.55 7.36
N LEU A 55 -2.53 -19.11 8.47
CA LEU A 55 -2.72 -18.42 9.73
C LEU A 55 -1.83 -19.06 10.81
N GLY A 56 -1.20 -18.26 11.66
CA GLY A 56 -0.51 -18.70 12.86
C GLY A 56 0.51 -19.80 12.61
N ASN A 57 0.36 -20.91 13.32
CA ASN A 57 1.20 -22.10 13.23
C ASN A 57 1.19 -22.78 11.85
N GLN A 58 0.18 -22.50 11.02
CA GLN A 58 0.10 -23.03 9.66
C GLN A 58 0.95 -22.23 8.66
N CYS A 59 1.50 -21.07 9.05
CA CYS A 59 2.27 -20.23 8.14
C CYS A 59 3.54 -20.91 7.62
N GLU A 60 4.26 -21.69 8.44
CA GLU A 60 5.45 -22.41 7.98
C GLU A 60 5.11 -23.46 6.91
N LEU A 61 3.97 -24.15 7.10
CA LEU A 61 3.45 -25.08 6.10
C LEU A 61 3.05 -24.34 4.82
N GLY A 62 2.32 -23.23 4.94
CA GLY A 62 1.92 -22.41 3.79
C GLY A 62 3.11 -21.86 3.01
N TRP A 63 4.14 -21.40 3.73
CA TRP A 63 5.41 -20.95 3.18
C TRP A 63 6.13 -22.07 2.43
N THR A 64 6.28 -23.24 3.04
CA THR A 64 6.89 -24.42 2.39
C THR A 64 6.13 -24.86 1.14
N LEU A 65 4.80 -24.88 1.20
CA LEU A 65 3.94 -25.27 0.08
C LEU A 65 4.03 -24.29 -1.08
N SER A 66 4.11 -22.99 -0.79
CA SER A 66 4.22 -21.95 -1.81
C SER A 66 5.42 -22.13 -2.73
N ASN A 67 6.50 -22.74 -2.23
CA ASN A 67 7.68 -23.06 -3.03
C ASN A 67 7.51 -24.27 -3.94
N LYS A 68 6.66 -25.22 -3.54
CA LYS A 68 6.50 -26.49 -4.24
C LYS A 68 5.42 -26.42 -5.32
N VAL A 69 4.46 -25.52 -5.16
CA VAL A 69 3.25 -25.47 -5.97
C VAL A 69 3.19 -24.18 -6.79
N ASN A 70 3.57 -24.27 -8.06
CA ASN A 70 3.55 -23.14 -9.00
C ASN A 70 2.13 -22.66 -9.39
N ALA A 71 1.09 -23.36 -8.94
CA ALA A 71 -0.30 -23.05 -9.28
C ALA A 71 -0.90 -21.91 -8.44
N PHE A 72 -0.23 -21.50 -7.35
CA PHE A 72 -0.69 -20.38 -6.54
C PHE A 72 -0.58 -19.06 -7.32
N LYS A 73 -1.62 -18.24 -7.17
CA LYS A 73 -1.65 -16.88 -7.71
C LYS A 73 -1.02 -15.87 -6.76
N ALA A 74 -1.20 -16.08 -5.46
CA ALA A 74 -0.60 -15.29 -4.40
C ALA A 74 -0.70 -16.04 -3.06
N ILE A 75 0.11 -15.64 -2.09
CA ILE A 75 0.10 -16.18 -0.73
C ILE A 75 -0.04 -15.03 0.28
N ILE A 76 -0.83 -15.27 1.32
CA ILE A 76 -0.97 -14.41 2.48
C ILE A 76 -0.59 -15.23 3.73
N LEU A 77 0.37 -14.75 4.50
CA LEU A 77 0.76 -15.32 5.80
C LEU A 77 0.36 -14.35 6.90
N ILE A 78 -0.37 -14.83 7.90
CA ILE A 78 -0.87 -14.00 9.01
C ILE A 78 -0.36 -14.58 10.32
N TYR A 79 0.38 -13.76 11.05
CA TYR A 79 1.07 -14.09 12.29
C TYR A 79 1.95 -15.34 12.20
N PRO A 80 2.89 -15.38 11.23
CA PRO A 80 3.91 -16.44 11.20
C PRO A 80 4.76 -16.43 12.48
N GLN A 81 5.15 -17.61 12.96
CA GLN A 81 6.06 -17.74 14.10
C GLN A 81 7.53 -17.61 13.71
N VAL A 82 8.06 -18.54 12.91
CA VAL A 82 9.43 -18.48 12.37
C VAL A 82 9.39 -19.09 10.97
N LEU A 83 9.95 -18.37 10.00
CA LEU A 83 10.09 -18.85 8.62
C LEU A 83 11.58 -19.15 8.36
N SER A 84 11.93 -20.43 8.41
CA SER A 84 13.30 -20.93 8.53
C SER A 84 14.23 -20.54 7.36
N ASP A 85 13.71 -20.40 6.14
CA ASP A 85 14.43 -19.99 4.93
C ASP A 85 13.98 -18.62 4.38
N TYR A 86 13.33 -17.79 5.21
CA TYR A 86 12.75 -16.50 4.80
C TYR A 86 13.71 -15.60 4.02
N LEU A 87 15.01 -15.60 4.31
CA LEU A 87 15.97 -14.73 3.63
C LEU A 87 16.57 -15.32 2.36
N THR A 88 16.59 -16.65 2.25
CA THR A 88 17.30 -17.37 1.18
C THR A 88 16.34 -17.91 0.12
N MET A 89 15.08 -18.12 0.48
CA MET A 89 14.04 -18.63 -0.39
C MET A 89 13.68 -17.60 -1.48
N ARG A 90 13.94 -17.94 -2.74
CA ARG A 90 13.42 -17.19 -3.90
C ARG A 90 11.93 -17.47 -4.03
N HIS A 91 11.12 -16.51 -3.60
CA HIS A 91 9.69 -16.66 -3.64
C HIS A 91 9.19 -16.46 -5.08
N GLN A 92 8.32 -17.36 -5.55
CA GLN A 92 7.85 -17.36 -6.94
C GLN A 92 6.51 -16.63 -7.12
N HIS A 93 5.84 -16.32 -6.02
CA HIS A 93 4.48 -15.81 -6.03
C HIS A 93 4.43 -14.43 -5.37
N PRO A 94 3.44 -13.60 -5.67
CA PRO A 94 3.15 -12.44 -4.84
C PRO A 94 2.84 -12.86 -3.41
N CYS A 95 3.50 -12.22 -2.44
CA CYS A 95 3.34 -12.53 -1.02
C CYS A 95 2.98 -11.31 -0.20
N MET A 96 2.04 -11.50 0.72
CA MET A 96 1.76 -10.57 1.80
C MET A 96 1.97 -11.26 3.15
N ILE A 97 2.67 -10.59 4.06
CA ILE A 97 2.85 -11.02 5.45
C ILE A 97 2.26 -9.96 6.36
N ILE A 98 1.36 -10.38 7.26
CA ILE A 98 0.88 -9.57 8.37
C ILE A 98 1.44 -10.20 9.64
N HIS A 99 2.27 -9.49 10.39
CA HIS A 99 2.86 -10.01 11.63
C HIS A 99 2.56 -9.09 12.81
N SER A 100 2.67 -9.59 14.04
CA SER A 100 2.55 -8.73 15.23
C SER A 100 3.89 -8.03 15.52
N PRO A 101 3.91 -6.96 16.31
CA PRO A 101 5.13 -6.24 16.65
C PRO A 101 6.04 -7.09 17.56
N GLU A 102 5.43 -7.96 18.37
CA GLU A 102 6.09 -8.78 19.38
C GLU A 102 6.65 -10.09 18.82
N ASN A 103 6.10 -10.57 17.69
CA ASN A 103 6.52 -11.82 17.09
C ASN A 103 7.30 -11.53 15.81
N SER A 104 8.63 -11.58 15.92
CA SER A 104 9.47 -11.56 14.74
C SER A 104 9.46 -12.96 14.13
N PHE A 105 8.83 -13.08 12.96
CA PHE A 105 8.87 -14.30 12.15
C PHE A 105 10.25 -14.62 11.58
N ILE A 106 11.24 -13.80 11.95
CA ILE A 106 12.63 -13.82 11.57
C ILE A 106 13.43 -13.96 12.87
N THR A 107 14.36 -14.91 12.92
CA THR A 107 15.22 -15.07 14.09
C THR A 107 16.24 -13.93 14.18
N PRO A 108 16.82 -13.64 15.37
CA PRO A 108 17.92 -12.66 15.48
C PRO A 108 19.11 -12.97 14.57
N GLN A 109 19.41 -14.26 14.34
CA GLN A 109 20.47 -14.72 13.43
C GLN A 109 20.15 -14.42 11.96
N GLN A 110 18.86 -14.50 11.59
CA GLN A 110 18.43 -14.08 10.27
C GLN A 110 18.53 -12.55 10.15
N LEU A 111 18.07 -11.77 11.14
CA LEU A 111 18.17 -10.31 11.13
C LEU A 111 19.59 -9.80 10.90
N THR A 112 20.60 -10.42 11.54
CA THR A 112 22.01 -10.04 11.36
C THR A 112 22.58 -10.42 9.99
N ALA A 113 21.94 -11.35 9.28
CA ALA A 113 22.30 -11.73 7.91
C ALA A 113 21.61 -10.86 6.83
N ILE A 114 20.71 -9.95 7.21
CA ILE A 114 19.99 -9.08 6.28
C ILE A 114 20.89 -7.94 5.83
N SER A 115 21.25 -7.93 4.54
CA SER A 115 21.81 -6.74 3.89
C SER A 115 20.74 -5.79 3.35
N ARG A 116 19.54 -6.29 3.03
CA ARG A 116 18.36 -5.51 2.58
C ARG A 116 17.04 -6.24 2.92
N PRO A 117 15.97 -5.53 3.32
CA PRO A 117 14.63 -6.13 3.49
C PRO A 117 14.13 -6.74 2.18
N ARG A 118 13.31 -7.79 2.25
CA ARG A 118 12.69 -8.49 1.11
C ARG A 118 11.69 -7.56 0.39
N PRO A 119 12.06 -6.90 -0.73
CA PRO A 119 11.19 -5.92 -1.37
C PRO A 119 10.11 -6.60 -2.23
N ASP A 120 10.23 -7.91 -2.45
CA ASP A 120 9.31 -8.77 -3.18
C ASP A 120 8.11 -9.24 -2.33
N ILE A 121 8.08 -8.89 -1.04
CA ILE A 121 7.05 -9.30 -0.09
C ILE A 121 6.44 -8.05 0.55
N ALA A 122 5.12 -7.87 0.40
CA ALA A 122 4.39 -6.84 1.11
C ALA A 122 4.29 -7.20 2.60
N GLN A 123 4.76 -6.32 3.49
CA GLN A 123 4.83 -6.59 4.92
C GLN A 123 4.04 -5.53 5.70
N PHE A 124 3.17 -5.99 6.60
CA PHE A 124 2.36 -5.17 7.48
C PHE A 124 2.58 -5.60 8.94
N ILE A 125 2.64 -4.62 9.84
CA ILE A 125 2.87 -4.84 11.28
C ILE A 125 1.60 -4.46 12.03
N SER A 126 0.87 -5.46 12.53
CA SER A 126 -0.40 -5.20 13.19
C SER A 126 -0.22 -4.46 14.50
N SER A 127 -0.94 -3.35 14.68
CA SER A 127 -0.82 -2.48 15.85
C SER A 127 -1.50 -3.05 17.11
N SER A 128 -2.48 -3.94 16.93
CA SER A 128 -3.49 -4.28 17.95
C SER A 128 -3.62 -5.79 18.21
N HIS A 129 -2.68 -6.60 17.70
CA HIS A 129 -2.82 -8.06 17.59
C HIS A 129 -4.09 -8.49 16.85
N ASN A 130 -4.80 -7.58 16.18
CA ASN A 130 -5.95 -7.85 15.33
C ASN A 130 -5.60 -7.59 13.86
N PHE A 131 -5.31 -8.65 13.12
CA PHE A 131 -4.93 -8.54 11.70
C PHE A 131 -6.10 -8.07 10.81
N LEU A 132 -7.35 -8.08 11.30
CA LEU A 132 -8.50 -7.61 10.54
C LEU A 132 -8.53 -6.08 10.38
N GLU A 133 -7.66 -5.35 11.08
CA GLU A 133 -7.43 -3.94 10.75
C GLU A 133 -6.96 -3.77 9.29
N TYR A 134 -6.31 -4.80 8.71
CA TYR A 134 -5.90 -4.85 7.31
C TYR A 134 -6.90 -5.56 6.38
N GLN A 135 -8.17 -5.67 6.75
CA GLN A 135 -9.18 -6.36 5.93
C GLN A 135 -9.27 -5.80 4.51
N GLN A 136 -9.09 -4.49 4.34
CA GLN A 136 -9.21 -3.83 3.04
C GLN A 136 -8.03 -4.21 2.14
N GLU A 137 -6.82 -4.24 2.70
CA GLU A 137 -5.57 -4.63 2.06
C GLU A 137 -5.59 -6.12 1.70
N ILE A 138 -6.05 -6.98 2.62
CA ILE A 138 -6.27 -8.41 2.34
C ILE A 138 -7.20 -8.57 1.14
N PHE A 139 -8.33 -7.87 1.11
CA PHE A 139 -9.29 -7.99 0.01
C PHE A 139 -8.74 -7.43 -1.31
N ALA A 140 -8.04 -6.29 -1.26
CA ALA A 140 -7.43 -5.68 -2.45
C ALA A 140 -6.36 -6.62 -3.04
N PHE A 141 -5.49 -7.18 -2.20
CA PHE A 141 -4.47 -8.13 -2.60
C PHE A 141 -5.07 -9.39 -3.23
N ILE A 142 -6.09 -10.00 -2.60
CA ILE A 142 -6.78 -11.17 -3.14
C ILE A 142 -7.42 -10.83 -4.49
N LYS A 143 -8.15 -9.71 -4.60
CA LYS A 143 -8.81 -9.29 -5.85
C LYS A 143 -7.80 -9.11 -6.98
N GLN A 144 -6.70 -8.41 -6.72
CA GLN A 144 -5.65 -8.13 -7.69
C GLN A 144 -5.10 -9.41 -8.33
N TYR A 145 -4.88 -10.46 -7.54
CA TYR A 145 -4.30 -11.70 -8.06
C TYR A 145 -5.34 -12.71 -8.51
N LEU A 146 -6.54 -12.76 -7.92
CA LEU A 146 -7.62 -13.66 -8.36
C LEU A 146 -8.22 -13.27 -9.70
N GLN A 147 -8.48 -11.99 -9.92
CA GLN A 147 -8.74 -11.49 -11.26
C GLN A 147 -7.42 -11.69 -11.99
N ASN A 148 -7.35 -12.47 -13.08
CA ASN A 148 -6.21 -12.36 -13.98
C ASN A 148 -6.31 -10.91 -14.47
N PRO A 149 -5.57 -9.91 -13.93
CA PRO A 149 -5.67 -8.62 -14.53
C PRO A 149 -5.10 -8.86 -15.92
N LYS A 150 -5.88 -8.64 -16.96
CA LYS A 150 -5.32 -8.52 -18.32
C LYS A 150 -4.35 -7.38 -18.23
N GLU A 151 -3.12 -7.64 -17.81
CA GLU A 151 -2.08 -6.69 -17.42
C GLU A 151 -2.66 -5.30 -17.35
N ALA A 152 -3.53 -5.05 -16.36
CA ALA A 152 -4.05 -3.69 -16.20
C ALA A 152 -2.75 -2.92 -16.06
N HIS A 153 -2.50 -1.94 -16.94
CA HIS A 153 -1.26 -1.19 -16.97
C HIS A 153 -1.08 -0.54 -15.59
N LEU A 154 -0.57 -1.31 -14.63
CA LEU A 154 -0.38 -0.93 -13.23
C LEU A 154 0.62 0.24 -13.18
N THR A 155 1.42 0.33 -14.24
CA THR A 155 2.26 1.48 -14.55
C THR A 155 1.48 2.48 -15.40
N ARG A 156 0.80 3.42 -14.76
CA ARG A 156 0.37 4.65 -15.44
C ARG A 156 1.56 5.62 -15.47
N ILE A 157 2.23 5.73 -16.60
CA ILE A 157 3.24 6.79 -16.80
C ILE A 157 2.51 8.06 -17.21
N ILE A 158 2.31 8.98 -16.26
CA ILE A 158 1.77 10.31 -16.56
C ILE A 158 2.93 11.19 -17.04
N ARG A 159 2.92 11.52 -18.33
CA ARG A 159 4.01 12.30 -18.94
C ARG A 159 3.79 13.80 -18.68
N ASN A 160 4.86 14.57 -18.51
CA ASN A 160 4.78 16.03 -18.39
C ASN A 160 3.98 16.68 -19.53
N THR A 161 4.11 16.17 -20.77
CA THR A 161 3.34 16.64 -21.94
C THR A 161 1.82 16.42 -21.82
N GLU A 162 1.39 15.46 -21.01
CA GLU A 162 -0.03 15.20 -20.74
C GLU A 162 -0.53 16.11 -19.62
N ILE A 163 0.28 16.31 -18.58
CA ILE A 163 -0.03 17.21 -17.46
C ILE A 163 -0.29 18.63 -17.97
N MET A 164 0.56 19.14 -18.87
CA MET A 164 0.39 20.48 -19.46
C MET A 164 -0.87 20.66 -20.31
N LYS A 165 -1.59 19.57 -20.64
CA LYS A 165 -2.87 19.61 -21.35
C LYS A 165 -4.08 19.51 -20.41
N MET A 166 -3.86 19.20 -19.13
CA MET A 166 -4.92 19.11 -18.13
C MET A 166 -5.35 20.51 -17.70
N LEU A 167 -6.61 20.65 -17.32
CA LEU A 167 -7.15 21.91 -16.83
C LEU A 167 -6.65 22.15 -15.39
N PRO A 168 -5.89 23.23 -15.14
CA PRO A 168 -5.52 23.58 -13.78
C PRO A 168 -6.76 24.05 -13.00
N ALA A 169 -6.79 23.78 -11.70
CA ALA A 169 -7.69 24.45 -10.78
C ALA A 169 -7.42 25.97 -10.81
N PRO A 170 -8.45 26.81 -10.69
CA PRO A 170 -8.26 28.26 -10.60
C PRO A 170 -7.41 28.57 -9.37
N ASN A 171 -6.17 29.03 -9.58
CA ASN A 171 -5.18 29.53 -8.61
C ASN A 171 -4.99 28.65 -7.34
N PRO A 172 -3.80 28.03 -7.07
CA PRO A 172 -2.46 28.34 -7.59
C PRO A 172 -2.08 27.62 -8.88
N GLY A 173 -3.03 27.24 -9.73
CA GLY A 173 -2.71 26.48 -10.94
C GLY A 173 -2.43 25.01 -10.64
N ALA A 174 -3.07 24.47 -9.59
CA ALA A 174 -2.94 23.07 -9.20
C ALA A 174 -3.57 22.14 -10.24
N ILE A 175 -2.79 21.19 -10.75
CA ILE A 175 -3.22 20.17 -11.70
C ILE A 175 -3.22 18.83 -10.96
N ARG A 176 -4.40 18.22 -10.78
CA ARG A 176 -4.53 16.88 -10.19
C ARG A 176 -4.17 15.83 -11.23
N ILE A 177 -3.14 15.04 -10.97
CA ILE A 177 -2.65 14.03 -11.91
C ILE A 177 -3.09 12.61 -11.53
N LEU A 178 -3.27 12.36 -10.23
CA LEU A 178 -3.74 11.09 -9.69
C LEU A 178 -4.74 11.36 -8.56
N GLU A 179 -5.90 10.74 -8.64
CA GLU A 179 -6.89 10.70 -7.56
C GLU A 179 -7.28 9.23 -7.35
N GLU A 180 -6.76 8.63 -6.28
CA GLU A 180 -7.07 7.25 -5.92
C GLU A 180 -7.39 7.14 -4.44
N SER A 181 -8.52 6.51 -4.13
CA SER A 181 -9.02 6.33 -2.77
C SER A 181 -9.15 7.67 -2.02
N LYS A 182 -8.28 7.91 -1.03
CA LYS A 182 -8.24 9.11 -0.18
C LYS A 182 -7.06 10.03 -0.50
N ILE A 183 -6.24 9.67 -1.49
CA ILE A 183 -5.02 10.38 -1.84
C ILE A 183 -5.19 11.10 -3.18
N THR A 184 -4.79 12.36 -3.21
CA THR A 184 -4.67 13.15 -4.43
C THR A 184 -3.22 13.53 -4.61
N VAL A 185 -2.65 13.27 -5.79
CA VAL A 185 -1.33 13.77 -6.17
C VAL A 185 -1.50 14.72 -7.34
N GLY A 186 -0.75 15.81 -7.32
CA GLY A 186 -0.78 16.79 -8.39
C GLY A 186 0.51 17.60 -8.49
N ILE A 187 0.50 18.55 -9.42
CA ILE A 187 1.58 19.51 -9.62
C ILE A 187 0.98 20.90 -9.51
N VAL A 188 1.67 21.83 -8.87
CA VAL A 188 1.33 23.25 -8.94
C VAL A 188 2.29 23.93 -9.89
N ILE A 189 1.72 24.60 -10.89
CA ILE A 189 2.42 25.49 -11.80
C ILE A 189 1.69 26.82 -11.69
N PRO A 190 2.19 27.79 -10.90
CA PRO A 190 1.52 29.05 -10.73
C PRO A 190 1.24 29.72 -12.07
N ASP A 191 0.02 30.22 -12.24
CA ASP A 191 -0.34 31.03 -13.38
C ASP A 191 0.04 32.51 -13.13
N LYS A 192 -0.39 33.40 -14.01
CA LYS A 192 -0.09 34.83 -13.89
C LYS A 192 -1.00 35.58 -12.91
N ASN A 193 -1.91 34.88 -12.21
CA ASN A 193 -2.81 35.52 -11.28
C ASN A 193 -2.07 35.89 -9.98
N PRO A 194 -2.52 36.95 -9.28
CA PRO A 194 -1.95 37.30 -7.99
C PRO A 194 -2.07 36.15 -6.99
N PRO A 195 -1.09 35.98 -6.09
CA PRO A 195 -1.21 35.03 -4.99
C PRO A 195 -2.39 35.38 -4.08
N PHE A 196 -2.93 34.36 -3.42
CA PHE A 196 -3.93 34.53 -2.38
C PHE A 196 -3.81 33.46 -1.30
N GLU A 197 -4.06 33.88 -0.06
CA GLU A 197 -4.18 32.99 1.07
C GLU A 197 -5.38 32.04 0.90
N HIS A 198 -5.15 30.74 1.12
CA HIS A 198 -6.20 29.74 1.00
C HIS A 198 -6.02 28.58 1.99
N ILE A 199 -7.05 27.75 2.06
CA ILE A 199 -7.05 26.47 2.78
C ILE A 199 -7.18 25.36 1.74
N ASN A 200 -6.53 24.23 1.98
CA ASN A 200 -6.56 23.08 1.07
C ASN A 200 -8.01 22.69 0.69
N PRO A 201 -8.31 22.55 -0.62
CA PRO A 201 -9.61 22.08 -1.08
C PRO A 201 -9.97 20.73 -0.45
N GLY A 202 -11.19 20.63 0.07
CA GLY A 202 -11.66 19.41 0.73
C GLY A 202 -11.09 19.19 2.14
N TYR A 203 -10.45 20.20 2.73
CA TYR A 203 -9.98 20.20 4.12
C TYR A 203 -9.03 19.03 4.43
N LYS A 204 -8.07 18.80 3.54
CA LYS A 204 -7.10 17.71 3.60
C LYS A 204 -5.75 18.16 4.14
N ASN A 205 -4.99 17.23 4.71
CA ASN A 205 -3.56 17.44 4.95
C ASN A 205 -2.83 17.44 3.60
N GLU A 206 -1.73 18.19 3.50
CA GLU A 206 -0.96 18.29 2.26
C GLU A 206 0.55 18.37 2.50
N ILE A 207 1.30 17.73 1.62
CA ILE A 207 2.75 17.92 1.49
C ILE A 207 3.04 18.46 0.10
N HIS A 208 3.85 19.51 0.05
CA HIS A 208 4.46 20.02 -1.16
C HIS A 208 5.93 19.62 -1.22
N PHE A 209 6.38 19.20 -2.40
CA PHE A 209 7.79 18.95 -2.71
C PHE A 209 8.21 19.88 -3.85
N VAL A 210 9.16 20.79 -3.58
CA VAL A 210 9.62 21.77 -4.57
C VAL A 210 10.56 21.08 -5.55
N VAL A 211 10.19 21.08 -6.83
CA VAL A 211 10.92 20.41 -7.91
C VAL A 211 11.91 21.36 -8.58
N SER A 212 11.48 22.59 -8.83
CA SER A 212 12.29 23.62 -9.49
C SER A 212 11.85 25.02 -9.06
N GLY A 213 12.73 26.00 -9.29
CA GLY A 213 12.51 27.38 -8.89
C GLY A 213 12.49 27.61 -7.39
N THR A 214 12.21 28.86 -7.00
CA THR A 214 12.09 29.28 -5.60
C THR A 214 10.79 30.04 -5.40
N ALA A 215 10.24 30.02 -4.20
CA ALA A 215 9.10 30.85 -3.81
C ALA A 215 9.20 31.24 -2.33
N GLN A 216 8.41 32.23 -1.92
CA GLN A 216 8.15 32.48 -0.52
C GLN A 216 6.87 31.77 -0.09
N PHE A 217 6.94 31.09 1.04
CA PHE A 217 5.82 30.41 1.66
C PHE A 217 5.44 31.07 2.98
N GLN A 218 4.15 31.26 3.19
CA GLN A 218 3.58 31.77 4.43
C GLN A 218 2.54 30.77 4.95
N HIS A 219 2.52 30.54 6.26
CA HIS A 219 1.62 29.56 6.89
C HIS A 219 0.91 30.13 8.13
N GLY A 220 -0.35 29.77 8.29
CA GLY A 220 -1.20 30.18 9.40
C GLY A 220 -1.35 31.69 9.50
N SER A 221 -1.39 32.21 10.73
CA SER A 221 -1.46 33.64 11.03
C SER A 221 -0.08 34.28 11.27
N THR A 222 1.01 33.59 10.91
CA THR A 222 2.33 34.18 11.03
C THR A 222 2.52 35.18 9.88
N ASN A 223 3.18 36.31 10.15
CA ASN A 223 3.62 37.23 9.09
C ASN A 223 4.99 36.83 8.53
N GLU A 224 5.51 35.66 8.93
CA GLU A 224 6.82 35.20 8.53
C GLU A 224 6.70 34.51 7.17
N LYS A 225 7.51 34.99 6.22
CA LYS A 225 7.67 34.37 4.91
C LYS A 225 9.00 33.65 4.86
N VAL A 226 8.97 32.38 4.49
CA VAL A 226 10.16 31.54 4.38
C VAL A 226 10.44 31.29 2.91
N ILE A 227 11.68 31.49 2.47
CA ILE A 227 12.11 31.12 1.12
C ILE A 227 12.25 29.60 1.08
N VAL A 228 11.55 28.97 0.14
CA VAL A 228 11.68 27.54 -0.17
C VAL A 228 12.49 27.35 -1.45
N ASN A 229 13.27 26.28 -1.48
CA ASN A 229 14.19 25.94 -2.56
C ASN A 229 13.89 24.56 -3.14
N PRO A 230 14.42 24.23 -4.34
CA PRO A 230 14.29 22.89 -4.89
C PRO A 230 14.84 21.82 -3.92
N GLY A 231 14.05 20.77 -3.69
CA GLY A 231 14.35 19.71 -2.73
C GLY A 231 13.68 19.89 -1.36
N ASP A 232 13.13 21.06 -1.05
CA ASP A 232 12.43 21.31 0.21
C ASP A 232 11.04 20.64 0.22
N PHE A 233 10.64 20.21 1.42
CA PHE A 233 9.30 19.72 1.72
C PHE A 233 8.57 20.71 2.60
N VAL A 234 7.32 21.02 2.25
CA VAL A 234 6.43 21.89 3.04
C VAL A 234 5.19 21.11 3.40
N TYR A 235 4.93 20.99 4.71
CA TYR A 235 3.72 20.35 5.23
C TYR A 235 2.69 21.39 5.65
N VAL A 236 1.45 21.19 5.23
CA VAL A 236 0.30 22.01 5.61
C VAL A 236 -0.76 21.10 6.22
N LYS A 237 -1.11 21.34 7.49
CA LYS A 237 -2.15 20.55 8.15
C LYS A 237 -3.52 20.97 7.61
N ALA A 238 -4.48 20.04 7.63
CA ALA A 238 -5.86 20.36 7.33
C ALA A 238 -6.35 21.60 8.11
N PHE A 239 -7.13 22.44 7.43
CA PHE A 239 -7.66 23.72 7.91
C PHE A 239 -6.63 24.85 8.12
N GLU A 240 -5.35 24.63 7.89
CA GLU A 240 -4.36 25.70 7.95
C GLU A 240 -4.39 26.56 6.69
N LYS A 241 -4.45 27.88 6.91
CA LYS A 241 -4.27 28.87 5.86
C LYS A 241 -2.82 28.90 5.43
N HIS A 242 -2.57 29.10 4.15
CA HIS A 242 -1.24 29.26 3.62
C HIS A 242 -1.27 30.02 2.29
N GLU A 243 -0.11 30.52 1.90
CA GLU A 243 0.06 31.29 0.68
C GLU A 243 1.45 31.04 0.09
N TRP A 244 1.50 30.92 -1.23
CA TRP A 244 2.72 30.97 -2.02
C TRP A 244 2.83 32.39 -2.60
N THR A 245 4.00 33.03 -2.52
CA THR A 245 4.25 34.36 -3.10
C THR A 245 5.65 34.44 -3.71
N GLU A 246 5.94 35.47 -4.50
CA GLU A 246 7.29 35.79 -5.01
C GLU A 246 8.02 34.58 -5.64
N TRP A 247 7.31 33.82 -6.49
CA TRP A 247 7.88 32.65 -7.15
C TRP A 247 8.68 33.01 -8.41
N SER A 248 9.71 32.22 -8.70
CA SER A 248 10.45 32.31 -9.96
C SER A 248 9.64 31.79 -11.15
N GLU A 249 10.01 32.17 -12.37
CA GLU A 249 9.29 31.77 -13.60
C GLU A 249 9.27 30.25 -13.83
N ASP A 250 10.28 29.53 -13.31
CA ASP A 250 10.42 28.09 -13.41
C ASP A 250 9.88 27.34 -12.18
N PHE A 251 9.22 28.03 -11.25
CA PHE A 251 8.74 27.43 -10.01
C PHE A 251 7.71 26.33 -10.26
N LYS A 252 8.00 25.14 -9.73
CA LYS A 252 7.13 23.97 -9.78
C LYS A 252 7.27 23.15 -8.52
N LEU A 253 6.14 22.63 -8.07
CA LEU A 253 6.10 21.68 -6.96
C LEU A 253 5.14 20.53 -7.25
N ILE A 254 5.37 19.40 -6.59
CA ILE A 254 4.44 18.28 -6.50
C ILE A 254 3.68 18.44 -5.19
N PHE A 255 2.37 18.24 -5.19
CA PHE A 255 1.59 18.14 -3.97
C PHE A 255 0.99 16.75 -3.80
N MET A 256 0.87 16.32 -2.55
CA MET A 256 0.13 15.12 -2.14
C MET A 256 -0.83 15.50 -1.02
N GLN A 257 -2.12 15.25 -1.22
CA GLN A 257 -3.19 15.48 -0.24
C GLN A 257 -3.77 14.16 0.25
N TRP A 258 -4.12 14.10 1.53
CA TRP A 258 -4.85 12.97 2.11
C TRP A 258 -5.88 13.41 3.15
N GLU A 259 -6.92 12.60 3.31
CA GLU A 259 -7.98 12.85 4.30
C GLU A 259 -7.47 12.86 5.74
N ILE A 260 -8.21 13.54 6.62
CA ILE A 260 -7.99 13.52 8.07
C ILE A 260 -8.48 12.16 8.59
N GLU A 261 -7.72 11.53 9.47
CA GLU A 261 -8.13 10.32 10.22
C GLU A 261 -9.15 10.63 11.32
#